data_AF-A0A293LCQ1-F1
#
_entry.id   AF-A0A293LCQ1-F1
#
_cell.length_a   1.000
_cell.length_b   1.000
_cell.length_c   1.000
_cell.angle_alpha   90.00
_cell.angle_beta   90.00
_cell.angle_gamma   90.00
#
_symmetry.space_group_name_H-M   'P 1'
#
loop_
_entity.id
_entity.type
_entity.pdbx_description
1 polymer ?
#
loop_
_entity_poly.entity_id
_entity_poly.type
_entity_poly.pdbx_seq_one_letter_code
_entity_poly.pdbx_strand_id
1 'polypeptide(L)'
;MCIAHAELPGILHIQDIAETLIHLKNGPFLLCRLIANAPDSFSEVCLSLISNGEKQDEDTSWGCIRMQALHLLCQMNPHQALVIRAKAVEMCRMPGLAVLLTLSHCNGNADIEEPSSSDLVAFVSGILLGSDDKVRTWFAQYVRNCQKKGESGKDTTLQALRDELLQRLQRLLHFSSEEQDLSDSRVVQANSLLRLFCALRGIAGLKFTEEEVVVLVRLLTSHPPPSPAGIRFVSLGLCMLLACPSLVLDHEKQVVQWIQWLMEEESYFGRTSGVHASFGEMLLLIAIHFHGNQVAPITELVCSTLGMKIPIRQNSLSKMKNIFTLELFTDQVVTAHAVKVAVTPNLSSNTIGFLPVHCIYQLLKSRAFTKHKVRIKDWVYKQICASIPPLHPILPALVEVYVNSVIVPSSKGSHDTTNEPLSEEEISVVFGNSLQNGEAPMKQTSASAGFATLGDDSNNQMAPQLLLLYYLLLYEDTRLNSMKAIVVSGRKEKRYSGDFLAQLPMRYLVVTAQRDERFAGLFPPLLRLLATHYPHLCMSMIGCVERVEHQLLLFLDKDSDLD
;
A
#
# COMPACT_ATOMS: atom_id res chain seq x y z
N MET A 1 -3.58 6.82 -62.91
CA MET A 1 -4.01 6.14 -61.67
C MET A 1 -5.40 6.59 -61.26
N CYS A 2 -5.63 7.87 -60.92
CA CYS A 2 -6.97 8.35 -60.54
C CYS A 2 -8.03 8.08 -61.64
N ILE A 3 -7.70 8.37 -62.89
CA ILE A 3 -8.58 8.05 -64.05
C ILE A 3 -8.84 6.54 -64.15
N ALA A 4 -7.81 5.70 -63.99
CA ALA A 4 -7.96 4.25 -64.08
C ALA A 4 -8.83 3.67 -62.95
N HIS A 5 -8.74 4.22 -61.74
CA HIS A 5 -9.59 3.82 -60.61
C HIS A 5 -11.05 4.26 -60.82
N ALA A 6 -11.27 5.48 -61.33
CA ALA A 6 -12.61 5.99 -61.61
C ALA A 6 -13.32 5.21 -62.73
N GLU A 7 -12.59 4.81 -63.78
CA GLU A 7 -13.16 4.12 -64.94
C GLU A 7 -13.28 2.59 -64.75
N LEU A 8 -12.55 1.99 -63.79
CA LEU A 8 -12.51 0.53 -63.57
C LEU A 8 -12.71 0.11 -62.10
N PRO A 9 -13.79 0.55 -61.41
CA PRO A 9 -13.97 0.31 -59.98
C PRO A 9 -14.19 -1.17 -59.61
N GLY A 10 -14.67 -2.00 -60.56
CA GLY A 10 -14.90 -3.44 -60.34
C GLY A 10 -13.67 -4.33 -60.57
N ILE A 11 -12.54 -3.76 -61.03
CA ILE A 11 -11.28 -4.50 -61.28
C ILE A 11 -10.17 -3.95 -60.39
N LEU A 12 -10.16 -2.63 -60.14
CA LEU A 12 -9.15 -1.96 -59.33
C LEU A 12 -9.76 -1.49 -58.00
N HIS A 13 -9.82 -2.40 -57.04
CA HIS A 13 -10.24 -2.06 -55.67
C HIS A 13 -9.23 -1.12 -55.02
N ILE A 14 -9.74 -0.06 -54.39
CA ILE A 14 -8.89 0.99 -53.81
C ILE A 14 -8.03 0.47 -52.65
N GLN A 15 -8.52 -0.55 -51.93
CA GLN A 15 -7.80 -1.22 -50.84
C GLN A 15 -6.54 -1.93 -51.37
N ASP A 16 -6.67 -2.68 -52.47
CA ASP A 16 -5.55 -3.41 -53.09
C ASP A 16 -4.52 -2.44 -53.69
N ILE A 17 -4.99 -1.34 -54.29
CA ILE A 17 -4.13 -0.26 -54.76
C ILE A 17 -3.36 0.35 -53.56
N ALA A 18 -4.04 0.62 -52.45
CA ALA A 18 -3.41 1.21 -51.27
C ALA A 18 -2.32 0.30 -50.69
N GLU A 19 -2.57 -1.01 -50.55
CA GLU A 19 -1.55 -1.98 -50.10
C GLU A 19 -0.37 -2.05 -51.08
N THR A 20 -0.66 -2.08 -52.38
CA THR A 20 0.39 -2.10 -53.41
C THR A 20 1.26 -0.83 -53.34
N LEU A 21 0.65 0.33 -53.07
CA LEU A 21 1.37 1.60 -52.98
C LEU A 21 2.30 1.65 -51.76
N ILE A 22 1.98 1.01 -50.63
CA ILE A 22 2.87 0.96 -49.45
C ILE A 22 4.23 0.33 -49.78
N HIS A 23 4.29 -0.56 -50.77
CA HIS A 23 5.54 -1.15 -51.21
C HIS A 23 6.46 -0.19 -51.99
N LEU A 24 5.98 1.02 -52.29
CA LEU A 24 6.74 2.05 -52.97
C LEU A 24 7.21 3.12 -51.97
N LYS A 25 8.47 3.55 -52.10
CA LYS A 25 9.04 4.62 -51.27
C LYS A 25 8.23 5.93 -51.31
N ASN A 26 7.69 6.29 -52.47
CA ASN A 26 6.83 7.48 -52.66
C ASN A 26 5.33 7.15 -52.58
N GLY A 27 4.99 5.90 -52.24
CA GLY A 27 3.63 5.39 -52.11
C GLY A 27 2.72 6.23 -51.23
N PRO A 28 3.14 6.61 -50.01
CA PRO A 28 2.34 7.45 -49.12
C PRO A 28 1.81 8.73 -49.77
N PHE A 29 2.66 9.44 -50.53
CA PHE A 29 2.26 10.67 -51.22
C PHE A 29 1.32 10.42 -52.39
N LEU A 30 1.56 9.35 -53.16
CA LEU A 30 0.68 8.94 -54.25
C LEU A 30 -0.70 8.54 -53.71
N LEU A 31 -0.73 7.83 -52.58
CA LEU A 31 -1.96 7.45 -51.92
C LEU A 31 -2.73 8.68 -51.44
N CYS A 32 -2.06 9.65 -50.81
CA CYS A 32 -2.73 10.90 -50.41
C CYS A 32 -3.37 11.62 -51.61
N ARG A 33 -2.68 11.68 -52.76
CA ARG A 33 -3.24 12.25 -54.00
C ARG A 33 -4.42 11.44 -54.53
N LEU A 34 -4.37 10.11 -54.44
CA LEU A 34 -5.48 9.25 -54.85
C LEU A 34 -6.72 9.52 -54.00
N ILE A 35 -6.56 9.53 -52.68
CA ILE A 35 -7.66 9.77 -51.73
C ILE A 35 -8.17 11.21 -51.80
N ALA A 36 -7.32 12.19 -52.09
CA ALA A 36 -7.76 13.57 -52.34
C ALA A 36 -8.73 13.66 -53.54
N ASN A 37 -8.64 12.75 -54.51
CA ASN A 37 -9.56 12.65 -55.64
C ASN A 37 -10.76 11.71 -55.38
N ALA A 38 -10.77 10.95 -54.28
CA ALA A 38 -11.81 10.01 -53.89
C ALA A 38 -12.03 10.06 -52.36
N PRO A 39 -12.56 11.17 -51.81
CA PRO A 39 -12.62 11.39 -50.37
C PRO A 39 -13.52 10.38 -49.63
N ASP A 40 -14.55 9.85 -50.29
CA ASP A 40 -15.48 8.87 -49.71
C ASP A 40 -14.78 7.56 -49.32
N SER A 41 -13.69 7.22 -50.00
CA SER A 41 -12.90 6.01 -49.72
C SER A 41 -11.90 6.18 -48.58
N PHE A 42 -11.79 7.37 -47.97
CA PHE A 42 -10.82 7.65 -46.90
C PHE A 42 -10.93 6.65 -45.74
N SER A 43 -12.14 6.46 -45.21
CA SER A 43 -12.35 5.58 -44.06
C SER A 43 -12.06 4.13 -44.41
N GLU A 44 -12.50 3.68 -45.59
CA GLU A 44 -12.30 2.32 -46.06
C GLU A 44 -10.80 2.00 -46.22
N VAL A 45 -10.05 2.90 -46.85
CA VAL A 45 -8.61 2.75 -47.06
C VAL A 45 -7.86 2.77 -45.73
N CYS A 46 -8.13 3.73 -44.85
CA CYS A 46 -7.49 3.80 -43.54
C CYS A 46 -7.77 2.53 -42.70
N LEU A 47 -9.01 2.01 -42.73
CA LEU A 47 -9.37 0.78 -42.02
C LEU A 47 -8.67 -0.44 -42.61
N SER A 48 -8.59 -0.55 -43.94
CA SER A 48 -7.87 -1.62 -44.64
C SER A 48 -6.38 -1.64 -44.25
N LEU A 49 -5.74 -0.47 -44.29
CA LEU A 49 -4.33 -0.32 -43.91
C LEU A 49 -4.11 -0.74 -42.45
N ILE A 50 -5.01 -0.37 -41.53
CA ILE A 50 -4.94 -0.81 -40.13
C ILE A 50 -5.16 -2.32 -40.03
N SER A 51 -6.14 -2.87 -40.75
CA SER A 51 -6.48 -4.29 -40.70
C SER A 51 -5.45 -5.21 -41.34
N ASN A 52 -4.53 -4.66 -42.12
CA ASN A 52 -3.43 -5.41 -42.75
C ASN A 52 -2.08 -5.18 -42.06
N GLY A 53 -1.95 -4.15 -41.21
CA GLY A 53 -0.73 -3.91 -40.44
C GLY A 53 -0.50 -4.94 -39.34
N GLU A 54 0.74 -5.37 -39.11
CA GLU A 54 1.06 -6.31 -38.03
C GLU A 54 1.00 -5.62 -36.66
N LYS A 55 1.04 -6.43 -35.59
CA LYS A 55 1.06 -5.92 -34.21
C LYS A 55 2.33 -5.12 -33.88
N GLN A 56 3.41 -5.34 -34.63
CA GLN A 56 4.75 -4.74 -34.46
C GLN A 56 5.24 -4.12 -35.78
N ASP A 57 4.33 -3.54 -36.55
CA ASP A 57 4.65 -2.99 -37.88
C ASP A 57 5.79 -1.96 -37.83
N GLU A 58 5.96 -1.23 -36.71
CA GLU A 58 7.02 -0.23 -36.51
C GLU A 58 8.44 -0.82 -36.43
N ASP A 59 8.56 -2.14 -36.36
CA ASP A 59 9.84 -2.85 -36.40
C ASP A 59 10.30 -3.12 -37.84
N THR A 60 9.41 -2.96 -38.82
CA THR A 60 9.69 -3.24 -40.24
C THR A 60 9.72 -1.95 -41.06
N SER A 61 10.58 -1.92 -42.09
CA SER A 61 10.62 -0.79 -43.04
C SER A 61 9.26 -0.55 -43.71
N TRP A 62 8.56 -1.63 -44.05
CA TRP A 62 7.24 -1.59 -44.67
C TRP A 62 6.16 -1.05 -43.74
N GLY A 63 6.13 -1.50 -42.49
CA GLY A 63 5.19 -0.98 -41.50
C GLY A 63 5.45 0.48 -41.14
N CYS A 64 6.71 0.95 -41.17
CA CYS A 64 7.01 2.39 -41.08
C CYS A 64 6.41 3.19 -42.25
N ILE A 65 6.50 2.69 -43.48
CA ILE A 65 5.88 3.35 -44.66
C ILE A 65 4.35 3.33 -44.55
N ARG A 66 3.76 2.21 -44.08
CA ARG A 66 2.32 2.11 -43.81
C ARG A 66 1.86 3.12 -42.77
N MET A 67 2.57 3.20 -41.65
CA MET A 67 2.31 4.19 -40.59
C MET A 67 2.45 5.62 -41.12
N GLN A 68 3.46 5.90 -41.94
CA GLN A 68 3.63 7.20 -42.58
C GLN A 68 2.48 7.53 -43.54
N ALA A 69 2.00 6.58 -44.33
CA ALA A 69 0.84 6.77 -45.21
C ALA A 69 -0.42 7.12 -44.41
N LEU A 70 -0.73 6.35 -43.37
CA LEU A 70 -1.85 6.63 -42.46
C LEU A 70 -1.72 8.00 -41.79
N HIS A 71 -0.50 8.38 -41.40
CA HIS A 71 -0.23 9.67 -40.81
C HIS A 71 -0.51 10.83 -41.78
N LEU A 72 0.01 10.76 -43.01
CA LEU A 72 -0.22 11.80 -44.04
C LEU A 72 -1.70 11.89 -44.43
N LEU A 73 -2.40 10.75 -44.51
CA LEU A 73 -3.85 10.74 -44.73
C LEU A 73 -4.59 11.47 -43.59
N CYS A 74 -4.24 11.20 -42.34
CA CYS A 74 -4.84 11.87 -41.18
C CYS A 74 -4.48 13.37 -41.10
N GLN A 75 -3.30 13.78 -41.58
CA GLN A 75 -2.95 15.20 -41.73
C GLN A 75 -3.82 15.89 -42.79
N MET A 76 -4.15 15.18 -43.88
CA MET A 76 -5.04 15.68 -44.92
C MET A 76 -6.50 15.79 -44.44
N ASN A 77 -6.93 14.95 -43.49
CA ASN A 77 -8.26 15.00 -42.87
C ASN A 77 -8.19 14.92 -41.32
N PRO A 78 -7.90 16.05 -40.64
CA PRO A 78 -7.71 16.08 -39.18
C PRO A 78 -8.95 15.67 -38.38
N HIS A 79 -10.16 15.91 -38.91
CA HIS A 79 -11.42 15.59 -38.23
C HIS A 79 -11.60 14.08 -37.99
N GLN A 80 -11.04 13.24 -38.85
CA GLN A 80 -11.11 11.78 -38.68
C GLN A 80 -9.88 11.19 -37.98
N ALA A 81 -8.83 11.97 -37.70
CA ALA A 81 -7.59 11.45 -37.12
C ALA A 81 -7.83 10.74 -35.77
N LEU A 82 -8.70 11.27 -34.90
CA LEU A 82 -9.04 10.63 -33.62
C LEU A 82 -9.88 9.36 -33.79
N VAL A 83 -10.68 9.27 -34.86
CA VAL A 83 -11.44 8.05 -35.21
C VAL A 83 -10.47 6.96 -35.67
N ILE A 84 -9.49 7.30 -36.52
CA ILE A 84 -8.45 6.36 -36.95
C ILE A 84 -7.58 5.93 -35.76
N ARG A 85 -7.23 6.85 -34.85
CA ARG A 85 -6.56 6.52 -33.58
C ARG A 85 -7.36 5.51 -32.76
N ALA A 86 -8.65 5.73 -32.59
CA ALA A 86 -9.52 4.79 -31.85
C ALA A 86 -9.56 3.41 -32.52
N LYS A 87 -9.60 3.35 -33.85
CA LYS A 87 -9.57 2.09 -34.61
C LYS A 87 -8.24 1.34 -34.48
N ALA A 88 -7.11 2.04 -34.46
CA ALA A 88 -5.81 1.43 -34.19
C ALA A 88 -5.76 0.77 -32.80
N VAL A 89 -6.34 1.41 -31.78
CA VAL A 89 -6.44 0.88 -30.41
C VAL A 89 -7.41 -0.31 -30.35
N GLU A 90 -8.60 -0.20 -30.92
CA GLU A 90 -9.62 -1.27 -30.99
C GLU A 90 -9.05 -2.55 -31.63
N MET A 91 -8.31 -2.39 -32.72
CA MET A 91 -7.68 -3.50 -33.42
C MET A 91 -6.37 -3.98 -32.76
N CYS A 92 -5.81 -3.21 -31.81
CA CYS A 92 -4.51 -3.41 -31.18
C CYS A 92 -3.38 -3.55 -32.21
N ARG A 93 -3.29 -2.59 -33.13
CA ARG A 93 -2.31 -2.56 -34.23
C ARG A 93 -1.68 -1.18 -34.35
N MET A 94 -0.41 -1.15 -34.74
CA MET A 94 0.38 0.08 -34.91
C MET A 94 0.28 1.06 -33.71
N PRO A 95 0.74 0.67 -32.50
CA PRO A 95 0.72 1.54 -31.32
C PRO A 95 1.48 2.86 -31.53
N GLY A 96 2.55 2.85 -32.33
CA GLY A 96 3.29 4.04 -32.74
C GLY A 96 2.45 5.03 -33.55
N LEU A 97 1.52 4.55 -34.39
CA LEU A 97 0.57 5.41 -35.09
C LEU A 97 -0.37 6.08 -34.10
N ALA A 98 -0.91 5.33 -33.13
CA ALA A 98 -1.82 5.87 -32.13
C ALA A 98 -1.16 6.99 -31.29
N VAL A 99 0.13 6.80 -30.93
CA VAL A 99 0.94 7.84 -30.28
C VAL A 99 1.16 9.03 -31.20
N LEU A 100 1.59 8.80 -32.44
CA LEU A 100 1.88 9.85 -33.41
C LEU A 100 0.66 10.73 -33.70
N LEU A 101 -0.51 10.13 -33.93
CA LEU A 101 -1.75 10.86 -34.14
C LEU A 101 -2.15 11.69 -32.92
N THR A 102 -1.90 11.18 -31.71
CA THR A 102 -2.15 11.92 -30.47
C THR A 102 -1.22 13.13 -30.36
N LEU A 103 0.08 12.96 -30.64
CA LEU A 103 1.06 14.05 -30.59
C LEU A 103 0.76 15.14 -31.64
N SER A 104 0.39 14.75 -32.86
CA SER A 104 0.04 15.73 -33.89
C SER A 104 -1.24 16.50 -33.59
N HIS A 105 -2.21 15.87 -32.93
CA HIS A 105 -3.38 16.58 -32.41
C HIS A 105 -3.00 17.61 -31.32
N CYS A 106 -1.96 17.33 -30.53
CA CYS A 106 -1.45 18.28 -29.54
C CYS A 106 -0.81 19.51 -30.19
N ASN A 107 -0.06 19.31 -31.28
CA ASN A 107 0.68 20.40 -31.95
C ASN A 107 -0.20 21.27 -32.85
N GLY A 108 -1.30 20.73 -33.39
CA GLY A 108 -2.21 21.47 -34.28
C GLY A 108 -3.10 22.51 -33.58
N ASN A 109 -3.21 22.46 -32.25
CA ASN A 109 -4.05 23.37 -31.46
C ASN A 109 -3.24 24.47 -30.73
N ALA A 110 -1.96 24.68 -31.09
CA ALA A 110 -1.09 25.64 -30.41
C ALA A 110 -1.54 27.12 -30.54
N ASP A 111 -2.40 27.44 -31.51
CA ASP A 111 -2.85 28.83 -31.79
C ASP A 111 -4.09 29.27 -30.98
N ILE A 112 -4.64 28.40 -30.12
CA ILE A 112 -5.73 28.76 -29.20
C ILE A 112 -5.21 28.59 -27.78
N GLU A 113 -5.14 29.70 -27.03
CA GLU A 113 -4.64 29.82 -25.65
C GLU A 113 -5.51 29.07 -24.60
N GLU A 114 -5.96 27.86 -24.89
CA GLU A 114 -6.60 26.98 -23.91
C GLU A 114 -5.65 25.83 -23.52
N PRO A 115 -5.02 25.87 -22.33
CA PRO A 115 -4.09 24.86 -21.84
C PRO A 115 -4.75 23.49 -21.53
N SER A 116 -6.00 23.28 -21.93
CA SER A 116 -6.89 22.18 -21.58
C SER A 116 -7.22 21.21 -22.73
N SER A 117 -6.87 21.50 -23.99
CA SER A 117 -7.38 20.70 -25.11
C SER A 117 -6.56 19.44 -25.46
N SER A 118 -5.39 19.24 -24.85
CA SER A 118 -4.54 18.09 -25.17
C SER A 118 -4.93 16.87 -24.35
N ASP A 119 -5.58 15.91 -24.99
CA ASP A 119 -6.01 14.65 -24.39
C ASP A 119 -4.89 13.62 -24.16
N LEU A 120 -3.62 13.96 -24.44
CA LEU A 120 -2.48 13.04 -24.40
C LEU A 120 -2.39 12.25 -23.08
N VAL A 121 -2.42 12.95 -21.95
CA VAL A 121 -2.29 12.32 -20.62
C VAL A 121 -3.49 11.42 -20.35
N ALA A 122 -4.69 11.86 -20.70
CA ALA A 122 -5.92 11.09 -20.53
C ALA A 122 -5.95 9.85 -21.44
N PHE A 123 -5.51 9.99 -22.69
CA PHE A 123 -5.43 8.92 -23.68
C PHE A 123 -4.47 7.81 -23.25
N VAL A 124 -3.21 8.15 -22.96
CA VAL A 124 -2.20 7.14 -22.57
C VAL A 124 -2.56 6.53 -21.22
N SER A 125 -3.08 7.33 -20.28
CA SER A 125 -3.59 6.81 -19.00
C SER A 125 -4.79 5.88 -19.22
N GLY A 126 -5.69 6.19 -20.14
CA GLY A 126 -6.84 5.36 -20.50
C GLY A 126 -6.43 4.00 -21.08
N ILE A 127 -5.37 3.97 -21.90
CA ILE A 127 -4.79 2.73 -22.43
C ILE A 127 -4.19 1.86 -21.31
N LEU A 128 -3.43 2.47 -20.40
CA LEU A 128 -2.67 1.73 -19.37
C LEU A 128 -3.50 1.37 -18.14
N LEU A 129 -4.44 2.22 -17.75
CA LEU A 129 -5.27 2.06 -16.55
C LEU A 129 -6.69 1.60 -16.88
N GLY A 130 -7.03 1.46 -18.16
CA GLY A 130 -8.31 0.95 -18.62
C GLY A 130 -8.54 -0.52 -18.22
N SER A 131 -9.80 -0.96 -18.33
CA SER A 131 -10.21 -2.33 -18.00
C SER A 131 -9.74 -3.38 -19.00
N ASP A 132 -9.44 -2.99 -20.24
CA ASP A 132 -9.05 -3.90 -21.32
C ASP A 132 -7.59 -4.34 -21.19
N ASP A 133 -7.39 -5.60 -20.78
CA ASP A 133 -6.07 -6.21 -20.61
C ASP A 133 -5.33 -6.42 -21.95
N LYS A 134 -6.06 -6.65 -23.04
CA LYS A 134 -5.48 -6.83 -24.37
C LYS A 134 -4.85 -5.54 -24.86
N VAL A 135 -5.57 -4.42 -24.76
CA VAL A 135 -5.08 -3.08 -25.12
C VAL A 135 -3.89 -2.68 -24.24
N ARG A 136 -4.00 -2.89 -22.93
CA ARG A 136 -2.90 -2.60 -21.98
C ARG A 136 -1.65 -3.39 -22.31
N THR A 137 -1.76 -4.70 -22.55
CA THR A 137 -0.63 -5.58 -22.84
C THR A 137 0.02 -5.23 -24.19
N TRP A 138 -0.80 -4.92 -25.20
CA TRP A 138 -0.36 -4.47 -26.52
C TRP A 138 0.52 -3.21 -26.42
N PHE A 139 0.04 -2.17 -25.74
CA PHE A 139 0.79 -0.93 -25.60
C PHE A 139 2.04 -1.10 -24.72
N ALA A 140 1.94 -1.88 -23.64
CA ALA A 140 3.08 -2.22 -22.79
C ALA A 140 4.18 -2.95 -23.57
N GLN A 141 3.82 -3.87 -24.47
CA GLN A 141 4.77 -4.58 -25.31
C GLN A 141 5.50 -3.63 -26.28
N TYR A 142 4.78 -2.68 -26.88
CA TYR A 142 5.36 -1.63 -27.71
C TYR A 142 6.41 -0.81 -26.94
N VAL A 143 6.08 -0.31 -25.74
CA VAL A 143 7.02 0.46 -24.90
C VAL A 143 8.28 -0.37 -24.59
N ARG A 144 8.15 -1.66 -24.29
CA ARG A 144 9.31 -2.53 -24.02
C ARG A 144 10.16 -2.79 -25.26
N ASN A 145 9.52 -2.97 -26.43
CA ASN A 145 10.23 -3.25 -27.68
C ASN A 145 11.04 -2.05 -28.15
N CYS A 146 10.48 -0.84 -28.12
CA CYS A 146 11.22 0.37 -28.50
C CYS A 146 12.48 0.58 -27.66
N GLN A 147 12.44 0.25 -26.37
CA GLN A 147 13.59 0.38 -25.47
C GLN A 147 14.71 -0.65 -25.72
N LYS A 148 14.43 -1.79 -26.37
CA LYS A 148 15.47 -2.77 -26.74
C LYS A 148 16.35 -2.30 -27.88
N LYS A 149 15.89 -1.34 -28.70
CA LYS A 149 16.58 -0.86 -29.90
C LYS A 149 17.76 0.09 -29.60
N GLY A 150 17.97 0.46 -28.33
CA GLY A 150 19.13 1.26 -27.91
C GLY A 150 19.25 2.58 -28.69
N GLU A 151 20.46 2.90 -29.16
CA GLU A 151 20.75 4.14 -29.89
C GLU A 151 20.09 4.22 -31.28
N SER A 152 19.75 3.09 -31.90
CA SER A 152 18.99 3.04 -33.16
C SER A 152 17.52 3.46 -32.98
N GLY A 153 17.06 3.67 -31.73
CA GLY A 153 15.69 4.05 -31.38
C GLY A 153 15.47 5.55 -31.12
N LYS A 154 16.48 6.41 -31.30
CA LYS A 154 16.39 7.86 -31.01
C LYS A 154 15.32 8.58 -31.83
N ASP A 155 15.01 8.11 -33.05
CA ASP A 155 13.96 8.68 -33.92
C ASP A 155 12.62 7.94 -33.81
N THR A 156 12.34 7.27 -32.68
CA THR A 156 11.08 6.54 -32.51
C THR A 156 9.95 7.44 -32.04
N THR A 157 8.72 7.06 -32.40
CA THR A 157 7.49 7.68 -31.89
C THR A 157 7.38 7.62 -30.36
N LEU A 158 8.03 6.65 -29.70
CA LEU A 158 8.13 6.60 -28.24
C LEU A 158 9.03 7.73 -27.71
N GLN A 159 10.15 8.04 -28.36
CA GLN A 159 11.01 9.14 -27.92
C GLN A 159 10.26 10.48 -28.01
N ALA A 160 9.54 10.72 -29.10
CA ALA A 160 8.70 11.92 -29.24
C ALA A 160 7.64 12.02 -28.12
N LEU A 161 7.05 10.89 -27.70
CA LEU A 161 6.15 10.86 -26.54
C LEU A 161 6.86 11.23 -25.24
N ARG A 162 8.08 10.70 -25.02
CA ARG A 162 8.88 11.01 -23.83
C ARG A 162 9.24 12.49 -23.78
N ASP A 163 9.67 13.05 -24.91
CA ASP A 163 10.06 14.46 -25.01
C ASP A 163 8.87 15.39 -24.70
N GLU A 164 7.69 15.12 -25.25
CA GLU A 164 6.47 15.91 -24.94
C GLU A 164 6.05 15.78 -23.46
N LEU A 165 6.12 14.57 -22.87
CA LEU A 165 5.81 14.37 -21.46
C LEU A 165 6.83 15.06 -20.54
N LEU A 166 8.12 14.99 -20.88
CA LEU A 166 9.19 15.68 -20.17
C LEU A 166 9.02 17.20 -20.26
N GLN A 167 8.69 17.73 -21.44
CA GLN A 167 8.43 19.15 -21.62
C GLN A 167 7.24 19.61 -20.77
N ARG A 168 6.17 18.81 -20.64
CA ARG A 168 5.06 19.11 -19.72
C ARG A 168 5.49 19.15 -18.26
N LEU A 169 6.31 18.21 -17.82
CA LEU A 169 6.88 18.24 -16.46
C LEU A 169 7.73 19.49 -16.24
N GLN A 170 8.59 19.85 -17.20
CA GLN A 170 9.42 21.05 -17.13
C GLN A 170 8.59 22.34 -17.12
N ARG A 171 7.51 22.41 -17.91
CA ARG A 171 6.56 23.56 -17.92
C ARG A 171 5.92 23.79 -16.54
N LEU A 172 5.66 22.72 -15.77
CA LEU A 172 5.15 22.86 -14.39
C LEU A 172 6.18 23.51 -13.45
N LEU A 173 7.48 23.31 -13.71
CA LEU A 173 8.59 23.81 -12.89
C LEU A 173 9.12 25.18 -13.32
N HIS A 174 9.06 25.53 -14.61
CA HIS A 174 9.73 26.73 -15.16
C HIS A 174 9.21 28.06 -14.61
N PHE A 175 7.95 28.10 -14.18
CA PHE A 175 7.32 29.30 -13.60
C PHE A 175 7.35 29.33 -12.06
N SER A 176 8.10 28.43 -11.41
CA SER A 176 8.28 28.35 -9.96
C SER A 176 9.58 29.07 -9.56
N SER A 177 9.71 30.35 -9.96
CA SER A 177 11.04 30.96 -10.07
C SER A 177 11.71 31.35 -8.74
N GLU A 178 11.04 31.39 -7.59
CA GLU A 178 11.70 31.83 -6.34
C GLU A 178 11.31 31.04 -5.07
N GLU A 179 10.19 30.31 -5.07
CA GLU A 179 9.77 29.46 -3.95
C GLU A 179 9.48 28.06 -4.49
N GLN A 180 9.70 27.01 -3.67
CA GLN A 180 9.38 25.61 -4.01
C GLN A 180 7.86 25.36 -4.16
N ASP A 181 7.06 26.42 -4.26
CA ASP A 181 5.62 26.41 -4.12
C ASP A 181 4.90 26.15 -5.44
N LEU A 182 4.08 25.10 -5.46
CA LEU A 182 3.19 24.78 -6.57
C LEU A 182 1.84 25.50 -6.40
N SER A 183 1.26 26.00 -7.49
CA SER A 183 -0.12 26.50 -7.46
C SER A 183 -1.14 25.36 -7.58
N ASP A 184 -2.34 25.53 -7.01
CA ASP A 184 -3.40 24.50 -7.00
C ASP A 184 -3.71 23.91 -8.39
N SER A 185 -3.82 24.77 -9.42
CA SER A 185 -4.09 24.31 -10.80
C SER A 185 -2.97 23.41 -11.34
N ARG A 186 -1.72 23.68 -10.95
CA ARG A 186 -0.57 22.88 -11.39
C ARG A 186 -0.46 21.58 -10.62
N VAL A 187 -0.84 21.56 -9.35
CA VAL A 187 -0.88 20.36 -8.53
C VAL A 187 -1.81 19.30 -9.12
N VAL A 188 -2.98 19.70 -9.64
CA VAL A 188 -3.91 18.77 -10.32
C VAL A 188 -3.28 18.16 -11.58
N GLN A 189 -2.62 18.98 -12.40
CA GLN A 189 -1.92 18.51 -13.60
C GLN A 189 -0.75 17.58 -13.23
N ALA A 190 0.04 17.97 -12.23
CA ALA A 190 1.14 17.18 -11.70
C ALA A 190 0.65 15.80 -11.20
N ASN A 191 -0.45 15.76 -10.45
CA ASN A 191 -1.07 14.50 -10.01
C ASN A 191 -1.40 13.56 -11.17
N SER A 192 -1.94 14.09 -12.28
CA SER A 192 -2.26 13.28 -13.46
C SER A 192 -1.00 12.74 -14.15
N LEU A 193 0.05 13.56 -14.26
CA LEU A 193 1.32 13.18 -14.86
C LEU A 193 2.07 12.16 -14.00
N LEU A 194 2.17 12.38 -12.68
CA LEU A 194 2.83 11.44 -11.77
C LEU A 194 2.18 10.05 -11.84
N ARG A 195 0.83 9.98 -11.85
CA ARG A 195 0.12 8.71 -12.06
C ARG A 195 0.45 8.08 -13.41
N LEU A 196 0.48 8.86 -14.49
CA LEU A 196 0.87 8.35 -15.81
C LEU A 196 2.31 7.79 -15.82
N PHE A 197 3.27 8.50 -15.23
CA PHE A 197 4.65 8.02 -15.11
C PHE A 197 4.75 6.74 -14.27
N CYS A 198 3.98 6.62 -13.18
CA CYS A 198 3.86 5.36 -12.43
C CYS A 198 3.30 4.22 -13.30
N ALA A 199 2.28 4.49 -14.13
CA ALA A 199 1.70 3.48 -15.02
C ALA A 199 2.71 3.05 -16.11
N LEU A 200 3.39 4.01 -16.75
CA LEU A 200 4.42 3.75 -17.74
C LEU A 200 5.57 2.91 -17.14
N ARG A 201 6.00 3.23 -15.93
CA ARG A 201 7.08 2.51 -15.26
C ARG A 201 6.66 1.13 -14.74
N GLY A 202 5.49 1.05 -14.12
CA GLY A 202 5.01 -0.13 -13.39
C GLY A 202 4.33 -1.17 -14.28
N ILE A 203 3.55 -0.73 -15.27
CA ILE A 203 2.77 -1.60 -16.17
C ILE A 203 3.50 -1.77 -17.51
N ALA A 204 3.87 -0.65 -18.14
CA ALA A 204 4.53 -0.68 -19.45
C ALA A 204 6.00 -1.08 -19.35
N GLY A 205 6.65 -0.89 -18.19
CA GLY A 205 8.06 -1.22 -18.00
C GLY A 205 9.02 -0.20 -18.65
N LEU A 206 8.61 1.07 -18.71
CA LEU A 206 9.46 2.18 -19.12
C LEU A 206 10.63 2.36 -18.12
N LYS A 207 11.86 2.46 -18.61
CA LYS A 207 13.03 2.85 -17.81
C LYS A 207 13.23 4.35 -17.96
N PHE A 208 13.25 5.08 -16.86
CA PHE A 208 13.48 6.52 -16.87
C PHE A 208 14.90 6.86 -17.35
N THR A 209 15.03 7.95 -18.11
CA THR A 209 16.33 8.56 -18.40
C THR A 209 16.79 9.39 -17.21
N GLU A 210 18.07 9.73 -17.15
CA GLU A 210 18.61 10.60 -16.09
C GLU A 210 17.91 11.96 -16.05
N GLU A 211 17.66 12.57 -17.22
CA GLU A 211 16.93 13.84 -17.34
C GLU A 211 15.50 13.75 -16.77
N GLU A 212 14.77 12.67 -17.09
CA GLU A 212 13.43 12.43 -16.55
C GLU A 212 13.47 12.24 -15.03
N VAL A 213 14.46 11.49 -14.51
CA VAL A 213 14.62 11.28 -13.07
C VAL A 213 14.84 12.62 -12.35
N VAL A 214 15.74 13.47 -12.85
CA VAL A 214 16.03 14.78 -12.25
C VAL A 214 14.77 15.66 -12.19
N VAL A 215 14.03 15.75 -13.30
CA VAL A 215 12.80 16.56 -13.37
C VAL A 215 11.69 15.98 -12.48
N LEU A 216 11.51 14.66 -12.47
CA LEU A 216 10.53 13.99 -11.61
C LEU A 216 10.85 14.20 -10.13
N VAL A 217 12.09 14.01 -9.71
CA VAL A 217 12.48 14.22 -8.31
C VAL A 217 12.27 15.68 -7.92
N ARG A 218 12.68 16.63 -8.77
CA ARG A 218 12.44 18.07 -8.50
C ARG A 218 10.96 18.40 -8.35
N LEU A 219 10.10 17.83 -9.18
CA LEU A 219 8.66 17.99 -9.05
C LEU A 219 8.15 17.35 -7.75
N LEU A 220 8.52 16.09 -7.48
CA LEU A 220 8.10 15.36 -6.29
C LEU A 220 8.47 16.07 -4.99
N THR A 221 9.65 16.70 -4.94
CA THR A 221 10.12 17.44 -3.77
C THR A 221 9.70 18.92 -3.76
N SER A 222 8.67 19.28 -4.53
CA SER A 222 8.06 20.62 -4.47
C SER A 222 7.05 20.68 -3.31
N HIS A 223 6.72 21.90 -2.91
CA HIS A 223 5.89 22.23 -1.76
C HIS A 223 4.48 22.59 -2.27
N PRO A 224 3.48 21.71 -2.10
CA PRO A 224 2.13 22.03 -2.54
C PRO A 224 1.42 22.94 -1.51
N PRO A 225 0.36 23.65 -1.93
CA PRO A 225 -0.48 24.39 -1.01
C PRO A 225 -1.27 23.41 -0.12
N PRO A 226 -1.77 23.84 1.06
CA PRO A 226 -2.53 23.01 1.98
C PRO A 226 -3.99 22.79 1.50
N SER A 227 -4.13 22.24 0.31
CA SER A 227 -5.40 21.88 -0.33
C SER A 227 -5.55 20.35 -0.42
N PRO A 228 -6.77 19.82 -0.63
CA PRO A 228 -6.97 18.38 -0.86
C PRO A 228 -6.17 17.84 -2.06
N ALA A 229 -5.98 18.67 -3.10
CA ALA A 229 -5.15 18.31 -4.25
C ALA A 229 -3.66 18.24 -3.87
N GLY A 230 -3.20 19.14 -2.99
CA GLY A 230 -1.85 19.14 -2.43
C GLY A 230 -1.57 17.92 -1.56
N ILE A 231 -2.50 17.55 -0.66
CA ILE A 231 -2.41 16.32 0.15
C ILE A 231 -2.28 15.10 -0.76
N ARG A 232 -3.12 15.00 -1.79
CA ARG A 232 -3.06 13.92 -2.78
C ARG A 232 -1.72 13.88 -3.51
N PHE A 233 -1.17 15.04 -3.83
CA PHE A 233 0.14 15.16 -4.48
C PHE A 233 1.27 14.61 -3.63
N VAL A 234 1.31 14.98 -2.35
CA VAL A 234 2.26 14.41 -1.38
C VAL A 234 2.12 12.89 -1.29
N SER A 235 0.90 12.38 -1.11
CA SER A 235 0.65 10.93 -1.00
C SER A 235 1.06 10.18 -2.26
N LEU A 236 0.72 10.70 -3.45
CA LEU A 236 1.15 10.13 -4.73
C LEU A 236 2.68 10.17 -4.87
N GLY A 237 3.32 11.26 -4.43
CA GLY A 237 4.76 11.40 -4.49
C GLY A 237 5.51 10.40 -3.61
N LEU A 238 5.07 10.23 -2.36
CA LEU A 238 5.58 9.20 -1.46
C LEU A 238 5.42 7.79 -2.05
N CYS A 239 4.25 7.49 -2.60
CA CYS A 239 4.00 6.20 -3.27
C CYS A 239 4.85 6.01 -4.53
N MET A 240 5.12 7.06 -5.30
CA MET A 240 5.97 6.99 -6.48
C MET A 240 7.42 6.72 -6.09
N LEU A 241 7.96 7.36 -5.04
CA LEU A 241 9.30 7.07 -4.52
C LEU A 241 9.44 5.62 -4.05
N LEU A 242 8.39 5.06 -3.43
CA LEU A 242 8.34 3.65 -3.04
C LEU A 242 8.23 2.70 -4.24
N ALA A 243 7.41 3.03 -5.23
CA ALA A 243 7.19 2.21 -6.42
C ALA A 243 8.38 2.25 -7.41
N CYS A 244 9.12 3.36 -7.43
CA CYS A 244 10.17 3.65 -8.41
C CYS A 244 11.52 3.92 -7.71
N PRO A 245 12.26 2.87 -7.28
CA PRO A 245 13.50 3.03 -6.53
C PRO A 245 14.60 3.81 -7.25
N SER A 246 14.59 3.81 -8.59
CA SER A 246 15.55 4.54 -9.41
C SER A 246 15.53 6.06 -9.15
N LEU A 247 14.43 6.59 -8.62
CA LEU A 247 14.33 8.00 -8.25
C LEU A 247 15.11 8.35 -6.98
N VAL A 248 15.34 7.36 -6.10
CA VAL A 248 15.97 7.57 -4.78
C VAL A 248 17.49 7.39 -4.83
N LEU A 249 18.02 6.61 -5.78
CA LEU A 249 19.43 6.19 -5.80
C LEU A 249 20.41 7.36 -5.72
N ASP A 250 20.29 8.33 -6.63
CA ASP A 250 21.24 9.47 -6.73
C ASP A 250 20.72 10.75 -6.07
N HIS A 251 19.46 10.75 -5.61
CA HIS A 251 18.78 11.92 -5.04
C HIS A 251 18.34 11.74 -3.58
N GLU A 252 18.94 10.79 -2.87
CA GLU A 252 18.61 10.46 -1.48
C GLU A 252 18.51 11.69 -0.57
N LYS A 253 19.53 12.57 -0.56
CA LYS A 253 19.55 13.75 0.32
C LYS A 253 18.34 14.67 0.09
N GLN A 254 17.99 14.90 -1.17
CA GLN A 254 16.86 15.76 -1.54
C GLN A 254 15.53 15.13 -1.10
N VAL A 255 15.38 13.82 -1.29
CA VAL A 255 14.21 13.06 -0.84
C VAL A 255 14.10 13.08 0.69
N VAL A 256 15.21 12.88 1.41
CA VAL A 256 15.25 12.91 2.88
C VAL A 256 14.83 14.28 3.41
N GLN A 257 15.40 15.36 2.87
CA GLN A 257 15.03 16.73 3.27
C GLN A 257 13.55 17.02 3.04
N TRP A 258 13.00 16.57 1.91
CA TRP A 258 11.58 16.74 1.63
C TRP A 258 10.69 15.94 2.58
N ILE A 259 11.05 14.70 2.94
CA ILE A 259 10.27 13.91 3.91
C ILE A 259 10.38 14.52 5.32
N GLN A 260 11.54 15.05 5.70
CA GLN A 260 11.69 15.80 6.96
C GLN A 260 10.78 17.02 7.00
N TRP A 261 10.72 17.80 5.92
CA TRP A 261 9.78 18.91 5.79
C TRP A 261 8.32 18.45 5.94
N LEU A 262 7.92 17.33 5.32
CA LEU A 262 6.56 16.78 5.49
C LEU A 262 6.24 16.43 6.95
N MET A 263 7.21 15.91 7.70
CA MET A 263 7.03 15.58 9.11
C MET A 263 6.82 16.83 9.97
N GLU A 264 7.47 17.95 9.63
CA GLU A 264 7.32 19.22 10.34
C GLU A 264 5.97 19.89 10.02
N GLU A 265 5.52 19.81 8.76
CA GLU A 265 4.33 20.52 8.25
C GLU A 265 3.01 19.74 8.41
N GLU A 266 3.02 18.49 8.87
CA GLU A 266 1.82 17.67 9.08
C GLU A 266 0.72 18.43 9.85
N SER A 267 1.11 19.10 10.93
CA SER A 267 0.18 19.84 11.79
C SER A 267 -0.43 21.08 11.11
N TYR A 268 0.29 21.69 10.17
CA TYR A 268 -0.18 22.87 9.43
C TYR A 268 -1.18 22.46 8.36
N PHE A 269 -0.88 21.41 7.58
CA PHE A 269 -1.81 20.86 6.60
C PHE A 269 -3.12 20.38 7.24
N GLY A 270 -3.04 19.70 8.39
CA GLY A 270 -4.23 19.20 9.10
C GLY A 270 -5.13 20.31 9.66
N ARG A 271 -4.56 21.46 10.05
CA ARG A 271 -5.33 22.61 10.57
C ARG A 271 -5.97 23.45 9.46
N THR A 272 -5.26 23.64 8.35
CA THR A 272 -5.67 24.59 7.29
C THR A 272 -6.61 23.96 6.25
N SER A 273 -6.46 22.67 5.95
CA SER A 273 -7.24 22.00 4.90
C SER A 273 -8.64 21.54 5.34
N GLY A 274 -8.94 21.55 6.65
CA GLY A 274 -10.21 21.05 7.21
C GLY A 274 -10.43 19.54 7.06
N VAL A 275 -9.48 18.83 6.45
CA VAL A 275 -9.41 17.38 6.30
C VAL A 275 -8.23 16.92 7.14
N HIS A 276 -8.37 15.84 7.93
CA HIS A 276 -7.22 15.24 8.61
C HIS A 276 -6.15 14.94 7.56
N ALA A 277 -4.98 15.59 7.67
CA ALA A 277 -3.89 15.42 6.72
C ALA A 277 -3.37 13.98 6.80
N SER A 278 -3.80 13.13 5.87
CA SER A 278 -3.59 11.68 5.92
C SER A 278 -2.15 11.23 5.65
N PHE A 279 -1.26 12.13 5.22
CA PHE A 279 0.11 11.75 4.84
C PHE A 279 1.02 11.53 6.05
N GLY A 280 0.79 12.18 7.19
CA GLY A 280 1.56 11.92 8.42
C GLY A 280 1.29 10.52 8.98
N GLU A 281 0.01 10.15 9.05
CA GLU A 281 -0.42 8.78 9.37
C GLU A 281 0.15 7.76 8.37
N MET A 282 0.16 8.11 7.08
CA MET A 282 0.75 7.28 6.03
C MET A 282 2.27 7.10 6.19
N LEU A 283 3.01 8.16 6.51
CA LEU A 283 4.45 8.12 6.79
C LEU A 283 4.75 7.22 8.00
N LEU A 284 3.99 7.38 9.07
CA LEU A 284 4.08 6.54 10.25
C LEU A 284 3.79 5.08 9.90
N LEU A 285 2.70 4.80 9.17
CA LEU A 285 2.34 3.45 8.76
C LEU A 285 3.44 2.80 7.91
N ILE A 286 4.02 3.54 6.96
CA ILE A 286 5.17 3.08 6.16
C ILE A 286 6.38 2.77 7.06
N ALA A 287 6.72 3.66 8.00
CA ALA A 287 7.83 3.46 8.94
C ALA A 287 7.62 2.18 9.78
N ILE A 288 6.42 2.02 10.30
CA ILE A 288 5.99 0.86 11.07
C ILE A 288 6.17 -0.43 10.27
N HIS A 289 5.74 -0.45 9.01
CA HIS A 289 5.88 -1.62 8.15
C HIS A 289 7.33 -1.96 7.81
N PHE A 290 8.16 -0.94 7.59
CA PHE A 290 9.58 -1.14 7.35
C PHE A 290 10.30 -1.72 8.57
N HIS A 291 9.98 -1.25 9.77
CA HIS A 291 10.44 -1.84 11.04
C HIS A 291 9.92 -3.26 11.26
N GLY A 292 8.69 -3.54 10.84
CA GLY A 292 8.11 -4.89 10.79
C GLY A 292 8.70 -5.81 9.72
N ASN A 293 9.58 -5.30 8.84
CA ASN A 293 10.07 -5.99 7.64
C ASN A 293 8.94 -6.53 6.73
N GLN A 294 7.80 -5.81 6.66
CA GLN A 294 6.62 -6.23 5.92
C GLN A 294 6.42 -5.40 4.67
N VAL A 295 6.72 -5.99 3.51
CA VAL A 295 6.61 -5.29 2.21
C VAL A 295 5.22 -5.39 1.60
N ALA A 296 4.46 -6.45 1.89
CA ALA A 296 3.15 -6.67 1.27
C ALA A 296 2.13 -5.56 1.61
N PRO A 297 1.98 -5.12 2.87
CA PRO A 297 1.07 -4.01 3.19
C PRO A 297 1.53 -2.67 2.58
N ILE A 298 2.84 -2.42 2.52
CA ILE A 298 3.39 -1.23 1.82
C ILE A 298 2.99 -1.28 0.34
N THR A 299 3.09 -2.45 -0.28
CA THR A 299 2.70 -2.64 -1.68
C THR A 299 1.21 -2.39 -1.87
N GLU A 300 0.36 -2.87 -0.97
CA GLU A 300 -1.09 -2.63 -0.99
C GLU A 300 -1.43 -1.14 -0.82
N LEU A 301 -0.81 -0.48 0.16
CA LEU A 301 -0.95 0.97 0.39
C LEU A 301 -0.56 1.77 -0.86
N VAL A 302 0.57 1.42 -1.48
CA VAL A 302 1.04 2.07 -2.70
C VAL A 302 0.08 1.83 -3.86
N CYS A 303 -0.39 0.60 -4.06
CA CYS A 303 -1.34 0.28 -5.12
C CYS A 303 -2.70 0.99 -4.94
N SER A 304 -3.18 1.06 -3.70
CA SER A 304 -4.42 1.75 -3.34
C SER A 304 -4.31 3.25 -3.62
N THR A 305 -3.22 3.88 -3.19
CA THR A 305 -3.00 5.33 -3.34
C THR A 305 -2.80 5.73 -4.81
N LEU A 306 -2.03 4.95 -5.58
CA LEU A 306 -1.82 5.21 -7.02
C LEU A 306 -3.06 4.86 -7.87
N GLY A 307 -3.94 4.00 -7.34
CA GLY A 307 -5.10 3.47 -8.05
C GLY A 307 -4.72 2.49 -9.15
N MET A 308 -3.62 1.74 -8.99
CA MET A 308 -3.11 0.79 -9.98
C MET A 308 -2.28 -0.32 -9.30
N LYS A 309 -2.29 -1.52 -9.87
CA LYS A 309 -1.51 -2.65 -9.35
C LYS A 309 -0.10 -2.66 -9.96
N ILE A 310 0.91 -2.43 -9.15
CA ILE A 310 2.32 -2.47 -9.56
C ILE A 310 3.07 -3.48 -8.68
N PRO A 311 3.82 -4.44 -9.26
CA PRO A 311 4.62 -5.36 -8.46
C PRO A 311 5.84 -4.66 -7.87
N ILE A 312 5.90 -4.55 -6.54
CA ILE A 312 7.05 -3.99 -5.81
C ILE A 312 7.83 -5.14 -5.17
N ARG A 313 9.13 -5.21 -5.44
CA ARG A 313 10.03 -6.25 -4.90
C ARG A 313 10.69 -5.76 -3.61
N GLN A 314 10.91 -6.66 -2.64
CA GLN A 314 11.55 -6.34 -1.37
C GLN A 314 12.95 -5.72 -1.53
N ASN A 315 13.79 -6.29 -2.41
CA ASN A 315 15.15 -5.80 -2.63
C ASN A 315 15.17 -4.35 -3.16
N SER A 316 14.16 -4.00 -3.95
CA SER A 316 13.99 -2.67 -4.53
C SER A 316 13.71 -1.60 -3.48
N LEU A 317 13.14 -1.97 -2.33
CA LEU A 317 12.83 -1.04 -1.24
C LEU A 317 13.95 -0.89 -0.21
N SER A 318 15.07 -1.62 -0.33
CA SER A 318 16.15 -1.63 0.66
C SER A 318 16.65 -0.23 1.03
N LYS A 319 16.88 0.63 0.04
CA LYS A 319 17.34 2.01 0.25
C LYS A 319 16.30 2.85 1.00
N MET A 320 15.05 2.80 0.54
CA MET A 320 13.95 3.53 1.17
C MET A 320 13.66 3.02 2.59
N LYS A 321 13.77 1.70 2.81
CA LYS A 321 13.71 1.09 4.14
C LYS A 321 14.79 1.69 5.04
N ASN A 322 16.04 1.74 4.60
CA ASN A 322 17.13 2.31 5.40
C ASN A 322 16.89 3.78 5.73
N ILE A 323 16.46 4.60 4.77
CA ILE A 323 16.10 6.00 5.00
C ILE A 323 15.04 6.11 6.10
N PHE A 324 13.95 5.32 6.01
CA PHE A 324 12.90 5.34 7.01
C PHE A 324 13.37 4.82 8.37
N THR A 325 14.07 3.69 8.44
CA THR A 325 14.39 3.04 9.73
C THR A 325 15.63 3.60 10.42
N LEU A 326 16.56 4.22 9.67
CA LEU A 326 17.86 4.68 10.20
C LEU A 326 18.00 6.20 10.25
N GLU A 327 17.31 6.95 9.39
CA GLU A 327 17.48 8.40 9.30
C GLU A 327 16.25 9.18 9.77
N LEU A 328 15.06 8.86 9.25
CA LEU A 328 13.84 9.62 9.50
C LEU A 328 13.11 9.14 10.77
N PHE A 329 12.75 7.87 10.78
CA PHE A 329 11.95 7.21 11.80
C PHE A 329 12.83 6.16 12.48
N THR A 330 13.89 6.63 13.14
CA THR A 330 14.76 5.76 13.94
C THR A 330 13.95 4.95 14.95
N ASP A 331 14.47 3.80 15.37
CA ASP A 331 13.90 2.99 16.45
C ASP A 331 13.47 3.86 17.65
N GLN A 332 14.29 4.86 18.02
CA GLN A 332 14.00 5.79 19.11
C GLN A 332 12.75 6.64 18.85
N VAL A 333 12.67 7.28 17.68
CA VAL A 333 11.57 8.20 17.32
C VAL A 333 10.26 7.42 17.20
N VAL A 334 10.27 6.27 16.51
CA VAL A 334 9.08 5.44 16.36
C VAL A 334 8.61 4.91 17.71
N THR A 335 9.54 4.47 18.57
CA THR A 335 9.21 4.01 19.92
C THR A 335 8.57 5.13 20.76
N ALA A 336 9.09 6.36 20.68
CA ALA A 336 8.51 7.50 21.40
C ALA A 336 7.11 7.87 20.88
N HIS A 337 6.88 7.76 19.56
CA HIS A 337 5.58 8.04 18.96
C HIS A 337 4.56 6.92 19.20
N ALA A 338 5.01 5.67 19.30
CA ALA A 338 4.17 4.48 19.45
C ALA A 338 3.17 4.57 20.63
N VAL A 339 3.53 5.24 21.73
CA VAL A 339 2.65 5.42 22.89
C VAL A 339 1.43 6.32 22.59
N LYS A 340 1.56 7.23 21.63
CA LYS A 340 0.49 8.17 21.23
C LYS A 340 -0.47 7.57 20.20
N VAL A 341 -0.08 6.49 19.54
CA VAL A 341 -0.92 5.82 18.54
C VAL A 341 -2.16 5.27 19.22
N ALA A 342 -3.35 5.51 18.65
CA ALA A 342 -4.58 4.97 19.18
C ALA A 342 -4.56 3.43 19.20
N VAL A 343 -5.21 2.84 20.21
CA VAL A 343 -5.45 1.39 20.21
C VAL A 343 -6.42 1.02 19.09
N THR A 344 -6.31 -0.19 18.57
CA THR A 344 -7.25 -0.72 17.59
C THR A 344 -8.57 -1.06 18.31
N PRO A 345 -9.67 -0.33 18.05
CA PRO A 345 -10.95 -0.62 18.68
C PRO A 345 -11.51 -1.93 18.12
N ASN A 346 -12.18 -2.70 18.97
CA ASN A 346 -12.87 -3.95 18.60
C ASN A 346 -11.97 -4.94 17.84
N LEU A 347 -10.73 -5.10 18.31
CA LEU A 347 -9.75 -5.98 17.66
C LEU A 347 -10.22 -7.44 17.75
N SER A 348 -10.42 -8.09 16.60
CA SER A 348 -10.85 -9.49 16.47
C SER A 348 -10.08 -10.19 15.35
N SER A 349 -10.18 -11.52 15.23
CA SER A 349 -9.58 -12.27 14.12
C SER A 349 -10.14 -11.90 12.75
N ASN A 350 -11.26 -11.19 12.70
CA ASN A 350 -11.87 -10.70 11.47
C ASN A 350 -11.30 -9.35 11.02
N THR A 351 -10.52 -8.68 11.87
CA THR A 351 -9.87 -7.42 11.53
C THR A 351 -8.71 -7.72 10.57
N ILE A 352 -8.85 -7.28 9.31
CA ILE A 352 -7.86 -7.51 8.25
C ILE A 352 -6.95 -6.30 8.12
N GLY A 353 -5.71 -6.54 7.71
CA GLY A 353 -4.70 -5.50 7.47
C GLY A 353 -3.71 -5.39 8.62
N PHE A 354 -2.78 -4.46 8.49
CA PHE A 354 -1.77 -4.24 9.51
C PHE A 354 -2.19 -3.12 10.44
N LEU A 355 -2.40 -3.50 11.67
CA LEU A 355 -2.94 -2.68 12.73
C LEU A 355 -1.79 -2.19 13.62
N PRO A 356 -1.96 -1.05 14.32
CA PRO A 356 -0.98 -0.55 15.30
C PRO A 356 -0.42 -1.63 16.24
N VAL A 357 -1.25 -2.60 16.64
CA VAL A 357 -0.84 -3.72 17.51
C VAL A 357 0.32 -4.56 16.97
N HIS A 358 0.44 -4.74 15.66
CA HIS A 358 1.56 -5.49 15.07
C HIS A 358 2.87 -4.72 15.17
N CYS A 359 2.82 -3.39 15.07
CA CYS A 359 3.99 -2.54 15.30
C CYS A 359 4.47 -2.64 16.75
N ILE A 360 3.53 -2.45 17.68
CA ILE A 360 3.83 -2.51 19.12
C ILE A 360 4.41 -3.87 19.50
N TYR A 361 3.83 -4.95 18.97
CA TYR A 361 4.39 -6.30 19.11
C TYR A 361 5.85 -6.37 18.63
N GLN A 362 6.15 -5.86 17.44
CA GLN A 362 7.51 -5.91 16.90
C GLN A 362 8.50 -5.06 17.71
N LEU A 363 8.12 -3.86 18.12
CA LEU A 363 8.93 -2.96 18.96
C LEU A 363 9.18 -3.55 20.36
N LEU A 364 8.18 -4.25 20.94
CA LEU A 364 8.35 -5.00 22.19
C LEU A 364 9.29 -6.18 21.99
N LYS A 365 9.13 -6.94 20.91
CA LYS A 365 9.99 -8.09 20.56
C LYS A 365 11.45 -7.68 20.36
N SER A 366 11.71 -6.53 19.74
CA SER A 366 13.07 -5.98 19.54
C SER A 366 13.64 -5.28 20.77
N ARG A 367 12.91 -5.23 21.90
CA ARG A 367 13.29 -4.50 23.12
C ARG A 367 13.48 -2.99 22.93
N ALA A 368 12.89 -2.39 21.90
CA ALA A 368 13.05 -0.96 21.59
C ALA A 368 12.52 -0.06 22.72
N PHE A 369 11.37 -0.39 23.31
CA PHE A 369 10.80 0.33 24.47
C PHE A 369 11.75 0.35 25.66
N THR A 370 12.41 -0.77 25.96
CA THR A 370 13.39 -0.87 27.05
C THR A 370 14.66 -0.09 26.73
N LYS A 371 15.18 -0.23 25.50
CA LYS A 371 16.38 0.45 25.01
C LYS A 371 16.25 1.98 25.07
N HIS A 372 15.08 2.51 24.73
CA HIS A 372 14.82 3.94 24.65
C HIS A 372 14.04 4.50 25.86
N LYS A 373 13.85 3.70 26.91
CA LYS A 373 13.18 4.09 28.17
C LYS A 373 11.78 4.68 27.97
N VAL A 374 11.02 4.14 27.02
CA VAL A 374 9.64 4.52 26.76
C VAL A 374 8.69 3.51 27.40
N ARG A 375 7.76 3.98 28.26
CA ARG A 375 6.75 3.14 28.91
C ARG A 375 5.57 2.90 27.98
N ILE A 376 5.21 1.62 27.75
CA ILE A 376 4.09 1.23 26.87
C ILE A 376 2.92 0.56 27.61
N LYS A 377 2.99 0.44 28.94
CA LYS A 377 2.00 -0.24 29.81
C LYS A 377 0.56 0.16 29.46
N ASP A 378 0.27 1.46 29.50
CA ASP A 378 -1.10 1.97 29.36
C ASP A 378 -1.69 1.65 27.98
N TRP A 379 -0.85 1.66 26.95
CA TRP A 379 -1.26 1.31 25.59
C TRP A 379 -1.62 -0.17 25.50
N VAL A 380 -0.76 -1.06 26.03
CA VAL A 380 -0.99 -2.52 26.03
C VAL A 380 -2.27 -2.85 26.82
N TYR A 381 -2.45 -2.26 27.99
CA TYR A 381 -3.65 -2.43 28.79
C TYR A 381 -4.91 -1.99 28.05
N LYS A 382 -4.91 -0.78 27.46
CA LYS A 382 -6.04 -0.28 26.66
C LYS A 382 -6.32 -1.17 25.45
N GLN A 383 -5.31 -1.71 24.79
CA GLN A 383 -5.48 -2.59 23.63
C GLN A 383 -6.08 -3.94 24.02
N ILE A 384 -5.68 -4.51 25.15
CA ILE A 384 -6.29 -5.72 25.72
C ILE A 384 -7.77 -5.46 26.00
N CYS A 385 -8.10 -4.32 26.62
CA CYS A 385 -9.49 -3.94 26.93
C CYS A 385 -10.34 -3.71 25.67
N ALA A 386 -9.74 -3.27 24.57
CA ALA A 386 -10.41 -3.01 23.29
C ALA A 386 -10.52 -4.26 22.38
N SER A 387 -10.14 -5.45 22.86
CA SER A 387 -10.20 -6.69 22.09
C SER A 387 -11.54 -7.39 22.26
N ILE A 388 -12.07 -8.01 21.20
CA ILE A 388 -13.34 -8.74 21.21
C ILE A 388 -13.18 -10.14 20.59
N PRO A 389 -14.09 -11.09 20.85
CA PRO A 389 -14.12 -12.38 20.18
C PRO A 389 -14.60 -12.25 18.72
N PRO A 390 -14.14 -13.09 17.77
CA PRO A 390 -13.06 -14.07 17.88
C PRO A 390 -11.68 -13.46 18.11
N LEU A 391 -10.84 -14.11 18.91
CA LEU A 391 -9.58 -13.53 19.38
C LEU A 391 -8.55 -13.40 18.24
N HIS A 392 -7.97 -12.21 18.09
CA HIS A 392 -6.92 -11.98 17.10
C HIS A 392 -5.62 -12.73 17.46
N PRO A 393 -4.97 -13.46 16.53
CA PRO A 393 -3.83 -14.35 16.83
C PRO A 393 -2.58 -13.65 17.35
N ILE A 394 -2.45 -12.33 17.14
CA ILE A 394 -1.33 -11.54 17.67
C ILE A 394 -1.42 -11.31 19.19
N LEU A 395 -2.61 -11.38 19.77
CA LEU A 395 -2.85 -10.95 21.16
C LEU A 395 -2.12 -11.82 22.20
N PRO A 396 -2.14 -13.17 22.13
CA PRO A 396 -1.34 -14.01 23.03
C PRO A 396 0.16 -13.70 22.92
N ALA A 397 0.67 -13.53 21.70
CA ALA A 397 2.07 -13.22 21.45
C ALA A 397 2.46 -11.82 21.96
N LEU A 398 1.56 -10.83 21.86
CA LEU A 398 1.71 -9.49 22.43
C LEU A 398 1.85 -9.55 23.95
N VAL A 399 0.96 -10.30 24.62
CA VAL A 399 1.01 -10.49 26.08
C VAL A 399 2.34 -11.12 26.49
N GLU A 400 2.80 -12.14 25.75
CA GLU A 400 4.06 -12.82 26.03
C GLU A 400 5.29 -11.90 25.91
N VAL A 401 5.43 -11.16 24.81
CA VAL A 401 6.55 -10.22 24.66
C VAL A 401 6.48 -9.08 25.68
N TYR A 402 5.29 -8.67 26.08
CA TYR A 402 5.10 -7.66 27.12
C TYR A 402 5.52 -8.19 28.50
N VAL A 403 5.09 -9.38 28.91
CA VAL A 403 5.54 -10.02 30.17
C VAL A 403 7.07 -10.16 30.21
N ASN A 404 7.65 -10.63 29.11
CA ASN A 404 9.10 -10.73 28.96
C ASN A 404 9.79 -9.36 29.05
N SER A 405 9.14 -8.29 28.60
CA SER A 405 9.67 -6.91 28.70
C SER A 405 9.66 -6.35 30.12
N VAL A 406 8.79 -6.87 30.99
CA VAL A 406 8.67 -6.46 32.39
C VAL A 406 9.66 -7.24 33.27
N ILE A 407 9.76 -8.56 33.08
CA ILE A 407 10.51 -9.45 33.98
C ILE A 407 11.95 -9.68 33.49
N VAL A 408 12.14 -10.00 32.21
CA VAL A 408 13.42 -10.45 31.68
C VAL A 408 14.27 -9.22 31.30
N PRO A 409 15.46 -9.02 31.87
CA PRO A 409 16.32 -7.88 31.56
C PRO A 409 16.80 -7.87 30.10
N SER A 410 17.03 -6.68 29.54
CA SER A 410 17.41 -6.53 28.13
C SER A 410 18.82 -7.03 27.80
N SER A 411 19.72 -7.09 28.76
CA SER A 411 21.10 -7.59 28.58
C SER A 411 21.62 -8.24 29.85
N LYS A 412 22.54 -9.21 29.69
CA LYS A 412 23.22 -9.86 30.82
C LYS A 412 24.07 -8.81 31.55
N GLY A 413 23.57 -8.33 32.69
CA GLY A 413 24.22 -7.31 33.53
C GLY A 413 23.49 -5.97 33.60
N SER A 414 22.46 -5.72 32.78
CA SER A 414 21.58 -4.56 32.96
C SER A 414 20.44 -4.90 33.91
N HIS A 415 20.18 -4.00 34.87
CA HIS A 415 19.03 -4.08 35.78
C HIS A 415 17.90 -3.13 35.38
N ASP A 416 17.84 -2.67 34.13
CA ASP A 416 16.79 -1.78 33.64
C ASP A 416 15.68 -2.55 32.90
N THR A 417 14.47 -2.53 33.47
CA THR A 417 13.21 -2.88 32.80
C THR A 417 12.37 -1.62 32.85
N THR A 418 12.02 -1.11 31.68
CA THR A 418 11.28 0.15 31.55
C THR A 418 9.78 -0.04 31.78
N ASN A 419 9.27 -1.22 31.43
CA ASN A 419 7.85 -1.53 31.52
C ASN A 419 7.51 -2.03 32.92
N GLU A 420 6.41 -1.54 33.45
CA GLU A 420 5.89 -1.91 34.77
C GLU A 420 4.80 -2.98 34.62
N PRO A 421 4.63 -3.88 35.61
CA PRO A 421 3.52 -4.82 35.64
C PRO A 421 2.18 -4.10 35.78
N LEU A 422 1.10 -4.72 35.32
CA LEU A 422 -0.26 -4.20 35.48
C LEU A 422 -0.66 -4.14 36.98
N SER A 423 -1.42 -3.14 37.37
CA SER A 423 -1.88 -2.96 38.76
C SER A 423 -3.02 -3.92 39.09
N GLU A 424 -3.19 -4.28 40.38
CA GLU A 424 -4.33 -5.12 40.78
C GLU A 424 -5.65 -4.38 40.58
N GLU A 425 -5.65 -3.06 40.77
CA GLU A 425 -6.79 -2.17 40.53
C GLU A 425 -7.19 -2.14 39.05
N GLU A 426 -6.21 -1.98 38.15
CA GLU A 426 -6.41 -1.98 36.69
C GLU A 426 -7.02 -3.30 36.22
N ILE A 427 -6.53 -4.42 36.74
CA ILE A 427 -7.09 -5.73 36.40
C ILE A 427 -8.49 -5.85 37.00
N SER A 428 -8.68 -5.52 38.27
CA SER A 428 -9.98 -5.62 38.97
C SER A 428 -11.10 -4.88 38.26
N VAL A 429 -10.85 -3.73 37.63
CA VAL A 429 -11.87 -2.99 36.85
C VAL A 429 -12.49 -3.85 35.74
N VAL A 430 -11.69 -4.68 35.07
CA VAL A 430 -12.15 -5.55 33.97
C VAL A 430 -12.94 -6.75 34.48
N PHE A 431 -12.66 -7.20 35.71
CA PHE A 431 -13.35 -8.30 36.37
C PHE A 431 -14.53 -7.85 37.26
N GLY A 432 -14.60 -6.57 37.63
CA GLY A 432 -15.60 -6.02 38.56
C GLY A 432 -17.05 -6.17 38.09
N ASN A 433 -17.27 -6.12 36.77
CA ASN A 433 -18.58 -6.40 36.17
C ASN A 433 -18.97 -7.89 36.24
N SER A 434 -17.99 -8.80 36.35
CA SER A 434 -18.20 -10.25 36.45
C SER A 434 -18.39 -10.69 37.91
N LEU A 435 -17.74 -10.00 38.85
CA LEU A 435 -17.79 -10.27 40.29
C LEU A 435 -19.14 -9.88 40.93
N GLN A 436 -19.87 -8.92 40.37
CA GLN A 436 -21.20 -8.54 40.85
C GLN A 436 -22.33 -9.49 40.39
N ASN A 437 -22.10 -10.31 39.36
CA ASN A 437 -23.11 -11.24 38.81
C ASN A 437 -23.06 -12.65 39.41
N GLY A 438 -22.38 -12.84 40.54
CA GLY A 438 -22.28 -14.11 41.26
C GLY A 438 -23.53 -14.51 42.05
N GLU A 439 -24.54 -13.64 42.18
CA GLU A 439 -25.81 -13.96 42.83
C GLU A 439 -26.99 -13.78 41.86
N ALA A 440 -27.92 -14.74 41.91
CA ALA A 440 -29.09 -14.84 41.03
C ALA A 440 -29.85 -13.50 40.83
N PRO A 441 -30.47 -13.25 39.67
CA PRO A 441 -31.05 -11.95 39.35
C PRO A 441 -32.35 -11.74 40.13
N MET A 442 -32.25 -11.13 41.31
CA MET A 442 -33.41 -10.59 42.00
C MET A 442 -33.48 -9.08 41.74
N LYS A 443 -34.53 -8.71 41.00
CA LYS A 443 -34.93 -7.34 40.65
C LYS A 443 -34.68 -6.36 41.79
N GLN A 444 -33.95 -5.29 41.52
CA GLN A 444 -34.38 -3.95 41.93
C GLN A 444 -33.67 -2.82 41.17
N THR A 445 -34.52 -1.89 40.76
CA THR A 445 -34.35 -0.63 40.05
C THR A 445 -33.65 0.44 40.87
N SER A 446 -32.74 1.20 40.26
CA SER A 446 -32.71 2.66 40.38
C SER A 446 -31.78 3.29 39.33
N ALA A 447 -32.23 4.41 38.80
CA ALA A 447 -31.81 5.03 37.55
C ALA A 447 -30.59 5.96 37.67
N SER A 448 -29.74 5.97 36.63
CA SER A 448 -29.11 7.20 36.13
C SER A 448 -28.49 7.00 34.74
N ALA A 449 -29.00 7.80 33.79
CA ALA A 449 -28.33 8.34 32.60
C ALA A 449 -27.85 7.41 31.46
N GLY A 450 -28.35 7.70 30.25
CA GLY A 450 -27.59 7.54 29.01
C GLY A 450 -27.88 6.28 28.21
N PHE A 451 -28.56 6.47 27.09
CA PHE A 451 -28.93 5.48 26.08
C PHE A 451 -27.74 4.60 25.62
N ALA A 452 -27.70 3.35 26.07
CA ALA A 452 -26.90 2.28 25.48
C ALA A 452 -27.75 1.00 25.41
N THR A 453 -27.77 0.39 24.23
CA THR A 453 -28.53 -0.80 23.84
C THR A 453 -28.14 -2.03 24.68
N LEU A 454 -29.04 -2.46 25.56
CA LEU A 454 -28.92 -3.64 26.40
C LEU A 454 -29.01 -4.93 25.55
N GLY A 455 -27.90 -5.67 25.44
CA GLY A 455 -27.91 -7.02 24.88
C GLY A 455 -26.56 -7.67 24.56
N ASP A 456 -25.46 -6.90 24.40
CA ASP A 456 -24.22 -7.43 23.80
C ASP A 456 -22.94 -7.26 24.66
N ASP A 457 -23.03 -6.57 25.80
CA ASP A 457 -21.85 -6.16 26.59
C ASP A 457 -21.13 -7.30 27.32
N SER A 458 -21.84 -8.38 27.68
CA SER A 458 -21.24 -9.49 28.45
C SER A 458 -20.29 -10.35 27.59
N ASN A 459 -20.57 -10.50 26.29
CA ASN A 459 -19.72 -11.28 25.38
C ASN A 459 -18.43 -10.54 25.02
N ASN A 460 -18.49 -9.21 24.92
CA ASN A 460 -17.32 -8.39 24.56
C ASN A 460 -16.30 -8.28 25.70
N GLN A 461 -16.71 -8.44 26.97
CA GLN A 461 -15.79 -8.41 28.11
C GLN A 461 -15.02 -9.72 28.36
N MET A 462 -15.41 -10.83 27.71
CA MET A 462 -14.75 -12.13 27.89
C MET A 462 -13.34 -12.18 27.32
N ALA A 463 -13.10 -11.55 26.16
CA ALA A 463 -11.78 -11.53 25.54
C ALA A 463 -10.72 -10.80 26.41
N PRO A 464 -10.98 -9.59 26.92
CA PRO A 464 -10.09 -8.93 27.88
C PRO A 464 -9.86 -9.75 29.16
N GLN A 465 -10.91 -10.34 29.74
CA GLN A 465 -10.81 -11.15 30.96
C GLN A 465 -9.91 -12.38 30.78
N LEU A 466 -10.06 -13.10 29.65
CA LEU A 466 -9.22 -14.26 29.32
C LEU A 466 -7.77 -13.87 29.05
N LEU A 467 -7.53 -12.76 28.34
CA LEU A 467 -6.18 -12.25 28.09
C LEU A 467 -5.49 -11.79 29.38
N LEU A 468 -6.21 -11.16 30.31
CA LEU A 468 -5.67 -10.76 31.60
C LEU A 468 -5.40 -11.96 32.51
N LEU A 469 -6.26 -12.99 32.48
CA LEU A 469 -5.98 -14.25 33.17
C LEU A 469 -4.73 -14.93 32.60
N TYR A 470 -4.59 -14.98 31.28
CA TYR A 470 -3.39 -15.48 30.62
C TYR A 470 -2.14 -14.67 31.00
N TYR A 471 -2.24 -13.33 31.02
CA TYR A 471 -1.17 -12.44 31.48
C TYR A 471 -0.72 -12.75 32.91
N LEU A 472 -1.66 -12.89 33.85
CA LEU A 472 -1.36 -13.16 35.26
C LEU A 472 -0.60 -14.47 35.44
N LEU A 473 -1.10 -15.55 34.83
CA LEU A 473 -0.49 -16.87 34.92
C LEU A 473 0.88 -16.91 34.24
N LEU A 474 1.00 -16.27 33.07
CA LEU A 474 2.27 -16.19 32.34
C LEU A 474 3.30 -15.35 33.10
N TYR A 475 2.86 -14.26 33.74
CA TYR A 475 3.72 -13.42 34.58
C TYR A 475 4.26 -14.21 35.78
N GLU A 476 3.40 -14.97 36.45
CA GLU A 476 3.81 -15.82 37.57
C GLU A 476 4.81 -16.90 37.13
N ASP A 477 4.54 -17.59 36.03
CA ASP A 477 5.42 -18.61 35.46
C ASP A 477 6.79 -18.03 35.09
N THR A 478 6.80 -16.93 34.35
CA THR A 478 8.04 -16.26 33.89
C THR A 478 8.85 -15.73 35.07
N ARG A 479 8.19 -15.22 36.12
CA ARG A 479 8.83 -14.74 37.35
C ARG A 479 9.50 -15.90 38.09
N LEU A 480 8.83 -17.05 38.23
CA LEU A 480 9.39 -18.23 38.88
C LEU A 480 10.56 -18.81 38.09
N ASN A 481 10.44 -18.90 36.77
CA ASN A 481 11.51 -19.35 35.89
C ASN A 481 12.73 -18.41 35.92
N SER A 482 12.51 -17.11 36.10
CA SER A 482 13.56 -16.07 36.17
C SER A 482 14.06 -15.79 37.60
N MET A 483 13.58 -16.51 38.61
CA MET A 483 13.80 -16.19 40.03
C MET A 483 15.29 -16.12 40.41
N LYS A 484 16.11 -17.03 39.87
CA LYS A 484 17.57 -17.03 40.09
C LYS A 484 18.20 -15.71 39.65
N ALA A 485 17.81 -15.19 38.48
CA ALA A 485 18.32 -13.93 37.97
C ALA A 485 17.81 -12.72 38.77
N ILE A 486 16.54 -12.76 39.18
CA ILE A 486 15.90 -11.69 39.98
C ILE A 486 16.59 -11.55 41.34
N VAL A 487 16.82 -12.67 42.04
CA VAL A 487 17.48 -12.68 43.37
C VAL A 487 18.92 -12.17 43.27
N VAL A 488 19.68 -12.62 42.26
CA VAL A 488 21.06 -12.15 42.02
C VAL A 488 21.11 -10.66 41.70
N SER A 489 20.08 -10.13 41.03
CA SER A 489 19.97 -8.70 40.70
C SER A 489 19.47 -7.80 41.83
N GLY A 490 18.99 -8.36 42.95
CA GLY A 490 18.38 -7.58 44.04
C GLY A 490 17.08 -6.86 43.68
N ARG A 491 16.45 -7.19 42.54
CA ARG A 491 15.19 -6.58 42.11
C ARG A 491 14.00 -7.09 42.93
N LYS A 492 13.10 -6.17 43.26
CA LYS A 492 11.78 -6.48 43.84
C LYS A 492 10.74 -6.45 42.73
N GLU A 493 10.52 -7.59 42.09
CA GLU A 493 9.41 -7.77 41.15
C GLU A 493 8.07 -7.87 41.90
N LYS A 494 6.99 -7.41 41.25
CA LYS A 494 5.66 -7.41 41.87
C LYS A 494 5.18 -8.85 42.10
N ARG A 495 4.61 -9.09 43.30
CA ARG A 495 3.88 -10.32 43.60
C ARG A 495 2.40 -9.98 43.76
N TYR A 496 1.57 -10.58 42.92
CA TYR A 496 0.12 -10.46 43.05
C TYR A 496 -0.35 -11.17 44.33
N SER A 497 -1.27 -10.54 45.05
CA SER A 497 -1.77 -11.04 46.34
C SER A 497 -2.62 -12.30 46.15
N GLY A 498 -2.52 -13.25 47.10
CA GLY A 498 -3.31 -14.47 47.08
C GLY A 498 -4.82 -14.19 47.21
N ASP A 499 -5.17 -13.16 47.99
CA ASP A 499 -6.55 -12.71 48.17
C ASP A 499 -7.14 -12.17 46.86
N PHE A 500 -6.35 -11.42 46.08
CA PHE A 500 -6.75 -10.97 44.75
C PHE A 500 -6.96 -12.13 43.78
N LEU A 501 -6.00 -13.06 43.70
CA LEU A 501 -6.09 -14.22 42.80
C LEU A 501 -7.29 -15.11 43.15
N ALA A 502 -7.60 -15.29 44.44
CA ALA A 502 -8.75 -16.07 44.90
C ALA A 502 -10.11 -15.45 44.50
N GLN A 503 -10.17 -14.12 44.30
CA GLN A 503 -11.38 -13.44 43.86
C GLN A 503 -11.64 -13.64 42.36
N LEU A 504 -10.66 -14.05 41.56
CA LEU A 504 -10.84 -14.17 40.11
C LEU A 504 -11.70 -15.39 39.74
N PRO A 505 -12.68 -15.26 38.82
CA PRO A 505 -13.55 -16.36 38.38
C PRO A 505 -12.82 -17.30 37.39
N MET A 506 -11.63 -17.81 37.75
CA MET A 506 -10.75 -18.58 36.86
C MET A 506 -11.46 -19.79 36.27
N ARG A 507 -12.21 -20.54 37.08
CA ARG A 507 -12.95 -21.74 36.63
C ARG A 507 -13.99 -21.41 35.56
N TYR A 508 -14.77 -20.36 35.78
CA TYR A 508 -15.81 -19.93 34.84
C TYR A 508 -15.19 -19.54 33.49
N LEU A 509 -14.11 -18.75 33.51
CA LEU A 509 -13.42 -18.30 32.31
C LEU A 509 -12.86 -19.46 31.50
N VAL A 510 -12.22 -20.44 32.16
CA VAL A 510 -11.58 -21.58 31.48
C VAL A 510 -12.62 -22.53 30.88
N VAL A 511 -13.71 -22.83 31.60
CA VAL A 511 -14.82 -23.63 31.06
C VAL A 511 -15.45 -22.94 29.85
N THR A 512 -15.60 -21.62 29.91
CA THR A 512 -16.18 -20.85 28.80
C THR A 512 -15.24 -20.83 27.59
N ALA A 513 -13.94 -20.62 27.80
CA ALA A 513 -12.94 -20.66 26.73
C ALA A 513 -12.81 -22.05 26.09
N GLN A 514 -13.03 -23.14 26.85
CA GLN A 514 -13.03 -24.51 26.32
C GLN A 514 -14.22 -24.75 25.37
N ARG A 515 -15.40 -24.18 25.69
CA ARG A 515 -16.64 -24.41 24.94
C ARG A 515 -16.76 -23.53 23.70
N ASP A 516 -15.99 -22.46 23.62
CA ASP A 516 -16.11 -21.45 22.57
C ASP A 516 -14.87 -21.45 21.65
N GLU A 517 -15.06 -21.91 20.42
CA GLU A 517 -14.01 -22.03 19.40
C GLU A 517 -13.34 -20.67 19.07
N ARG A 518 -14.02 -19.55 19.36
CA ARG A 518 -13.51 -18.19 19.20
C ARG A 518 -12.25 -17.88 20.01
N PHE A 519 -11.90 -18.73 20.99
CA PHE A 519 -10.70 -18.62 21.83
C PHE A 519 -9.70 -19.78 21.65
N ALA A 520 -9.85 -20.61 20.62
CA ALA A 520 -9.03 -21.81 20.41
C ALA A 520 -7.51 -21.53 20.39
N GLY A 521 -7.08 -20.34 19.93
CA GLY A 521 -5.67 -19.95 19.93
C GLY A 521 -5.07 -19.62 21.31
N LEU A 522 -5.91 -19.30 22.30
CA LEU A 522 -5.49 -18.93 23.66
C LEU A 522 -5.67 -20.07 24.67
N PHE A 523 -6.63 -20.96 24.43
CA PHE A 523 -7.00 -22.01 25.38
C PHE A 523 -5.86 -22.99 25.72
N PRO A 524 -5.10 -23.55 24.75
CA PRO A 524 -4.03 -24.51 25.06
C PRO A 524 -2.90 -23.91 25.92
N PRO A 525 -2.34 -22.73 25.59
CA PRO A 525 -1.36 -22.06 26.47
C PRO A 525 -1.90 -21.77 27.87
N LEU A 526 -3.17 -21.36 27.97
CA LEU A 526 -3.82 -21.06 29.24
C LEU A 526 -3.98 -22.32 30.11
N LEU A 527 -4.44 -23.42 29.51
CA LEU A 527 -4.60 -24.71 30.20
C LEU A 527 -3.27 -25.25 30.72
N ARG A 528 -2.20 -25.12 29.92
CA ARG A 528 -0.85 -25.52 30.34
C ARG A 528 -0.42 -24.78 31.59
N LEU A 529 -0.55 -23.45 31.61
CA LEU A 529 -0.18 -22.62 32.76
C LEU A 529 -1.05 -22.93 34.00
N LEU A 530 -2.34 -23.20 33.81
CA LEU A 530 -3.24 -23.61 34.91
C LEU A 530 -2.88 -24.98 35.49
N ALA A 531 -2.52 -25.95 34.65
CA ALA A 531 -2.09 -27.26 35.11
C ALA A 531 -0.82 -27.17 35.98
N THR A 532 0.09 -26.25 35.65
CA THR A 532 1.31 -26.01 36.41
C THR A 532 1.06 -25.29 37.74
N HIS A 533 0.30 -24.18 37.73
CA HIS A 533 0.15 -23.31 38.92
C HIS A 533 -1.06 -23.64 39.80
N TYR A 534 -2.14 -24.20 39.22
CA TYR A 534 -3.40 -24.49 39.90
C TYR A 534 -3.92 -25.92 39.59
N PRO A 535 -3.15 -26.98 39.91
CA PRO A 535 -3.53 -28.36 39.58
C PRO A 535 -4.86 -28.80 40.21
N HIS A 536 -5.23 -28.22 41.36
CA HIS A 536 -6.51 -28.48 42.03
C HIS A 536 -7.73 -27.98 41.23
N LEU A 537 -7.60 -26.88 40.48
CA LEU A 537 -8.65 -26.41 39.58
C LEU A 537 -8.80 -27.38 38.39
N CYS A 538 -7.69 -27.90 37.86
CA CYS A 538 -7.70 -28.89 36.78
C CYS A 538 -8.32 -30.23 37.21
N MET A 539 -8.07 -30.72 38.43
CA MET A 539 -8.69 -31.93 38.98
C MET A 539 -10.22 -31.88 38.99
N SER A 540 -10.80 -30.70 39.27
CA SER A 540 -12.26 -30.49 39.23
C SER A 540 -12.84 -30.31 37.81
N MET A 541 -11.97 -30.07 36.83
CA MET A 541 -12.29 -29.96 35.39
C MET A 541 -12.11 -31.31 34.68
N ILE A 542 -11.29 -32.21 35.24
CA ILE A 542 -10.96 -33.54 34.71
C ILE A 542 -12.18 -34.47 34.57
N GLY A 543 -13.27 -34.22 35.30
CA GLY A 543 -14.56 -34.89 35.02
C GLY A 543 -15.18 -34.56 33.64
N CYS A 544 -14.59 -33.64 32.87
CA CYS A 544 -14.99 -33.26 31.50
C CYS A 544 -13.84 -33.40 30.47
N VAL A 545 -12.71 -34.03 30.84
CA VAL A 545 -11.45 -34.08 30.04
C VAL A 545 -11.35 -35.30 29.10
N GLU A 546 -12.37 -36.17 29.02
CA GLU A 546 -12.38 -37.30 28.05
C GLU A 546 -12.25 -36.90 26.57
N ARG A 547 -12.32 -35.60 26.22
CA ARG A 547 -12.06 -35.11 24.85
C ARG A 547 -10.70 -34.42 24.63
N VAL A 548 -9.92 -34.12 25.67
CA VAL A 548 -8.67 -33.32 25.54
C VAL A 548 -7.41 -34.18 25.61
N GLU A 549 -7.45 -35.39 26.18
CA GLU A 549 -6.30 -36.31 26.19
C GLU A 549 -5.77 -36.60 24.77
N HIS A 550 -6.66 -36.67 23.77
CA HIS A 550 -6.26 -36.92 22.39
C HIS A 550 -5.49 -35.74 21.73
N GLN A 551 -5.60 -34.53 22.29
CA GLN A 551 -4.97 -33.31 21.76
C GLN A 551 -3.70 -32.91 22.54
N LEU A 552 -3.63 -33.24 23.83
CA LEU A 552 -2.42 -33.14 24.65
C LEU A 552 -1.39 -34.22 24.29
N LEU A 553 -1.84 -35.46 23.98
CA LEU A 553 -0.94 -36.53 23.51
C LEU A 553 -0.31 -36.19 22.15
N LEU A 554 -1.04 -35.56 21.23
CA LEU A 554 -0.50 -35.12 19.94
C LEU A 554 0.51 -33.96 20.03
N PHE A 555 0.51 -33.21 21.13
CA PHE A 555 1.44 -32.10 21.35
C PHE A 555 2.70 -32.54 22.10
N LEU A 556 2.57 -33.48 23.05
CA LEU A 556 3.72 -34.05 23.76
C LEU A 556 4.57 -34.94 22.86
N ASP A 557 3.99 -35.59 21.85
CA ASP A 557 4.73 -36.44 20.90
C ASP A 557 5.61 -35.64 19.91
N LYS A 558 5.37 -34.32 19.77
CA LYS A 558 6.14 -33.46 18.85
C LYS A 558 7.39 -32.82 19.45
N ASP A 559 7.51 -32.78 20.77
CA ASP A 559 8.70 -32.27 21.46
C ASP A 559 9.76 -33.36 21.74
N SER A 560 9.48 -34.61 21.35
CA SER A 560 10.37 -35.77 21.51
C SER A 560 11.17 -36.17 20.25
N ASP A 561 10.96 -35.51 19.11
CA ASP A 561 11.65 -35.80 17.84
C ASP A 561 12.69 -34.70 17.44
N LEU A 562 13.41 -34.18 18.43
CA LEU A 562 14.60 -33.33 18.23
C LEU A 562 15.68 -33.71 19.25
N ASP A 563 16.26 -34.89 19.07
CA ASP A 563 17.66 -35.19 19.42
C ASP A 563 18.50 -35.30 18.14
#